data_AF-A0A381Z3Z5-F1
#
_entry.id   AF-A0A381Z3Z5-F1
#
_cell.length_a   1.000
_cell.length_b   1.000
_cell.length_c   1.000
_cell.angle_alpha   90.00
_cell.angle_beta   90.00
_cell.angle_gamma   90.00
#
_symmetry.space_group_name_H-M   'P 1'
#
loop_
_entity.id
_entity.type
_entity.pdbx_description
1 polymer ?
#
loop_
_entity_poly.entity_id
_entity_poly.type
_entity_poly.pdbx_seq_one_letter_code
_entity_poly.pdbx_strand_id
1 'polypeptide(L)'
;DGMKEVGVLFGSGKMFLPQVVKSARVMKKAVAYLQPFMEAEEKHGDEASAGTFVIGTVKGDVHDIGKNIVGVVLGCNGYKVIDLGVMVDCDTILKTAAEHGADIIGLSGLITPSLDEMIFNAKEMQRRGLKTPLLIGGATTSKAHTAIKIAPAYEGVTCHVLDASLVVGVCNDLLSENRRDDFIQELEADHERLREKFASGQDGRKDIVPIDKARAASPVCDWETTDIRKPDILGLQHYEDIPLDMLASYIDWSPFFWAWQLHGIYPTIFNKPEEGKEAKKLFADGQELLEDIIINKRFRSRAVAGYWPANTVGEDVEVYDDEKRSNTIARFHFLRQQRLKREGQVCRSLSDNIAPKNSDRIDYFGGFALTLGREVDDYAATFRDSGDDYTAIIVQALGDRFAEATAEYIHKTVRDQCSFGKEEGFTSGTSVDEEQANFLIKEKYRGIRPAAGYPSCPDHSEKATLWKLLDAESKIGATLTTSYAMSPPSSVSGYYLNHPDAKYFNLGMIGKDQVSDYAQRKGITLVEAEKWLRPHLGYDEQ
;
A
#
# COMPACT_ATOMS: atom_id res chain seq x y z
N ASP A 1 16.17 17.36 27.17
CA ASP A 1 16.50 16.19 28.01
C ASP A 1 15.52 15.02 27.91
N GLY A 2 14.24 15.19 28.27
CA GLY A 2 13.28 14.07 28.26
C GLY A 2 13.21 13.29 26.94
N MET A 3 13.12 13.99 25.81
CA MET A 3 13.06 13.32 24.50
C MET A 3 14.38 12.67 24.05
N LYS A 4 15.52 13.17 24.55
CA LYS A 4 16.82 12.55 24.31
C LYS A 4 16.88 11.17 24.96
N GLU A 5 16.39 11.04 26.20
CA GLU A 5 16.29 9.76 26.89
C GLU A 5 15.33 8.79 26.15
N VAL A 6 14.19 9.30 25.65
CA VAL A 6 13.27 8.51 24.82
C VAL A 6 13.98 7.95 23.58
N GLY A 7 14.78 8.76 22.88
CA GLY A 7 15.57 8.33 21.74
C GLY A 7 16.58 7.21 22.09
N VAL A 8 17.27 7.33 23.22
CA VAL A 8 18.22 6.31 23.72
C VAL A 8 17.51 4.99 24.06
N LEU A 9 16.36 5.07 24.74
CA LEU A 9 15.57 3.88 25.09
C LEU A 9 14.98 3.20 23.87
N PHE A 10 14.54 3.98 22.87
CA PHE A 10 14.03 3.46 21.61
C PHE A 10 15.14 2.77 20.80
N GLY A 11 16.31 3.41 20.65
CA GLY A 11 17.46 2.83 19.96
C GLY A 11 18.04 1.59 20.64
N SER A 12 17.84 1.43 21.96
CA SER A 12 18.24 0.22 22.71
C SER A 12 17.15 -0.85 22.79
N GLY A 13 16.01 -0.68 22.11
CA GLY A 13 14.89 -1.63 22.11
C GLY A 13 14.15 -1.74 23.45
N LYS A 14 14.32 -0.77 24.35
CA LYS A 14 13.64 -0.70 25.66
C LYS A 14 12.36 0.13 25.62
N MET A 15 12.21 0.97 24.62
CA MET A 15 10.96 1.64 24.25
C MET A 15 10.57 1.25 22.84
N PHE A 16 9.27 1.32 22.55
CA PHE A 16 8.69 1.02 21.25
C PHE A 16 7.92 2.20 20.72
N LEU A 17 7.59 2.15 19.43
CA LEU A 17 7.00 3.28 18.73
C LEU A 17 5.72 3.86 19.38
N PRO A 18 4.77 3.05 19.89
CA PRO A 18 3.60 3.59 20.61
C PRO A 18 3.99 4.54 21.75
N GLN A 19 5.03 4.20 22.50
CA GLN A 19 5.50 5.00 23.62
C GLN A 19 6.20 6.27 23.14
N VAL A 20 7.01 6.17 22.08
CA VAL A 20 7.69 7.33 21.48
C VAL A 20 6.68 8.39 21.03
N VAL A 21 5.60 7.97 20.36
CA VAL A 21 4.54 8.87 19.93
C VAL A 21 3.75 9.43 21.13
N LYS A 22 3.48 8.61 22.17
CA LYS A 22 2.89 9.13 23.43
C LYS A 22 3.79 10.17 24.11
N SER A 23 5.10 9.99 24.10
CA SER A 23 6.06 10.98 24.63
C SER A 23 6.05 12.26 23.79
N ALA A 24 6.00 12.14 22.46
CA ALA A 24 5.88 13.28 21.54
C ALA A 24 4.66 14.14 21.83
N ARG A 25 3.52 13.52 22.14
CA ARG A 25 2.29 14.20 22.55
C ARG A 25 2.49 15.07 23.79
N VAL A 26 3.21 14.58 24.80
CA VAL A 26 3.52 15.37 26.01
C VAL A 26 4.41 16.55 25.66
N MET A 27 5.44 16.34 24.82
CA MET A 27 6.33 17.40 24.34
C MET A 27 5.54 18.49 23.58
N LYS A 28 4.72 18.11 22.59
CA LYS A 28 3.90 19.06 21.81
C LYS A 28 2.98 19.89 22.71
N LYS A 29 2.30 19.27 23.68
CA LYS A 29 1.44 20.00 24.62
C LYS A 29 2.23 20.98 25.49
N ALA A 30 3.44 20.61 25.92
CA ALA A 30 4.31 21.52 26.67
C ALA A 30 4.78 22.71 25.83
N VAL A 31 5.24 22.46 24.59
CA VAL A 31 5.64 23.53 23.65
C VAL A 31 4.47 24.44 23.32
N ALA A 32 3.30 23.89 22.99
CA ALA A 32 2.11 24.69 22.68
C ALA A 32 1.69 25.60 23.85
N TYR A 33 1.87 25.15 25.10
CA TYR A 33 1.64 25.98 26.28
C TYR A 33 2.69 27.08 26.44
N LEU A 34 3.96 26.78 26.15
CA LEU A 34 5.07 27.72 26.29
C LEU A 34 5.18 28.72 25.14
N GLN A 35 4.67 28.39 23.96
CA GLN A 35 4.84 29.18 22.74
C GLN A 35 4.41 30.64 22.89
N PRO A 36 3.27 31.01 23.51
CA PRO A 36 2.93 32.41 23.72
C PRO A 36 3.91 33.17 24.61
N PHE A 37 4.60 32.47 25.52
CA PHE A 37 5.63 33.06 26.39
C PHE A 37 6.96 33.20 25.65
N MET A 38 7.31 32.21 24.84
CA MET A 38 8.51 32.24 23.97
C MET A 38 8.41 33.35 22.94
N GLU A 39 7.27 33.47 22.23
CA GLU A 39 7.01 34.56 21.27
C GLU A 39 7.06 35.94 21.93
N ALA A 40 6.71 36.03 23.23
CA ALA A 40 6.83 37.26 24.01
C ALA A 40 8.29 37.56 24.43
N GLU A 41 9.15 36.55 24.56
CA GLU A 41 10.59 36.66 24.84
C GLU A 41 11.46 36.81 23.58
N GLU A 42 10.99 36.37 22.41
CA GLU A 42 11.63 36.37 21.08
C GLU A 42 11.84 37.76 20.45
N LYS A 43 12.13 38.78 21.27
CA LYS A 43 13.00 39.88 20.83
C LYS A 43 14.49 39.50 20.89
N HIS A 44 14.86 38.36 21.50
CA HIS A 44 16.26 37.97 21.70
C HIS A 44 16.54 36.47 21.42
N GLY A 45 16.62 36.09 20.13
CA GLY A 45 17.40 34.93 19.66
C GLY A 45 16.58 33.79 19.03
N ASP A 46 17.03 33.28 17.86
CA ASP A 46 16.48 32.10 17.20
C ASP A 46 16.81 30.82 18.00
N GLU A 47 15.80 29.98 18.28
CA GLU A 47 16.04 28.64 18.82
C GLU A 47 16.90 27.79 17.86
N ALA A 48 17.95 27.17 18.40
CA ALA A 48 18.81 26.28 17.63
C ALA A 48 18.09 24.94 17.36
N SER A 49 17.65 24.74 16.11
CA SER A 49 17.14 23.44 15.63
C SER A 49 18.28 22.49 15.27
N ALA A 50 18.05 21.18 15.40
CA ALA A 50 18.97 20.13 14.90
C ALA A 50 19.05 20.08 13.36
N GLY A 51 18.09 20.71 12.67
CA GLY A 51 17.99 20.79 11.21
C GLY A 51 16.53 20.91 10.75
N THR A 52 16.33 21.44 9.56
CA THR A 52 15.01 21.57 8.92
C THR A 52 14.77 20.41 7.96
N PHE A 53 13.69 19.66 8.18
CA PHE A 53 13.29 18.51 7.38
C PHE A 53 11.96 18.77 6.68
N VAL A 54 11.96 18.83 5.35
CA VAL A 54 10.71 18.93 4.56
C VAL A 54 10.29 17.53 4.13
N ILE A 55 9.06 17.12 4.46
CA ILE A 55 8.53 15.80 4.12
C ILE A 55 7.20 15.91 3.39
N GLY A 56 6.99 15.06 2.38
CA GLY A 56 5.71 14.98 1.67
C GLY A 56 5.46 13.58 1.10
N THR A 57 4.20 13.17 1.09
CA THR A 57 3.77 12.02 0.30
C THR A 57 3.63 12.47 -1.16
N VAL A 58 4.34 11.78 -2.05
CA VAL A 58 4.51 12.22 -3.44
C VAL A 58 3.18 12.30 -4.21
N LYS A 59 3.20 13.06 -5.30
CA LYS A 59 2.05 13.30 -6.18
C LYS A 59 1.27 12.02 -6.50
N GLY A 60 -0.04 12.11 -6.34
CA GLY A 60 -0.97 11.02 -6.66
C GLY A 60 -1.02 9.90 -5.63
N ASP A 61 -0.22 9.94 -4.56
CA ASP A 61 -0.34 9.03 -3.42
C ASP A 61 -0.97 9.73 -2.22
N VAL A 62 -1.76 8.99 -1.45
CA VAL A 62 -2.65 9.50 -0.40
C VAL A 62 -2.32 8.98 1.00
N HIS A 63 -1.46 7.97 1.11
CA HIS A 63 -1.21 7.32 2.40
C HIS A 63 -0.08 8.02 3.15
N ASP A 64 -0.30 8.26 4.45
CA ASP A 64 0.59 9.12 5.24
C ASP A 64 0.92 8.58 6.64
N ILE A 65 0.37 7.44 7.07
CA ILE A 65 0.63 6.88 8.41
C ILE A 65 2.14 6.81 8.69
N GLY A 66 2.92 6.19 7.79
CA GLY A 66 4.38 6.08 7.94
C GLY A 66 5.10 7.44 7.93
N LYS A 67 4.66 8.37 7.07
CA LYS A 67 5.19 9.75 7.01
C LYS A 67 4.97 10.49 8.33
N ASN A 68 3.76 10.40 8.88
CA ASN A 68 3.39 11.06 10.13
C ASN A 68 4.23 10.53 11.28
N ILE A 69 4.47 9.22 11.33
CA ILE A 69 5.37 8.59 12.30
C ILE A 69 6.80 9.14 12.17
N VAL A 70 7.35 9.24 10.96
CA VAL A 70 8.68 9.84 10.73
C VAL A 70 8.74 11.29 11.21
N GLY A 71 7.73 12.10 10.89
CA GLY A 71 7.67 13.49 11.31
C GLY A 71 7.63 13.66 12.82
N VAL A 72 6.84 12.82 13.52
CA VAL A 72 6.81 12.78 14.99
C VAL A 72 8.18 12.39 15.56
N VAL A 73 8.80 11.32 15.05
CA VAL A 73 10.10 10.84 15.56
C VAL A 73 11.21 11.88 15.35
N LEU A 74 11.24 12.56 14.21
CA LEU A 74 12.21 13.64 13.95
C LEU A 74 11.96 14.86 14.85
N GLY A 75 10.70 15.28 15.01
CA GLY A 75 10.35 16.38 15.91
C GLY A 75 10.76 16.11 17.35
N CYS A 76 10.63 14.87 17.82
CA CYS A 76 11.13 14.42 19.12
C CYS A 76 12.65 14.59 19.28
N ASN A 77 13.40 14.62 18.18
CA ASN A 77 14.87 14.74 18.17
C ASN A 77 15.35 16.15 17.81
N GLY A 78 14.47 17.16 17.93
CA GLY A 78 14.85 18.58 17.78
C GLY A 78 14.89 19.09 16.34
N TYR A 79 14.44 18.28 15.38
CA TYR A 79 14.31 18.71 13.98
C TYR A 79 13.05 19.57 13.79
N LYS A 80 13.17 20.64 12.99
CA LYS A 80 12.01 21.37 12.48
C LYS A 80 11.42 20.60 11.31
N VAL A 81 10.32 19.89 11.53
CA VAL A 81 9.64 19.12 10.47
C VAL A 81 8.55 19.94 9.82
N ILE A 82 8.62 20.07 8.50
CA ILE A 82 7.60 20.72 7.67
C ILE A 82 6.94 19.62 6.84
N ASP A 83 5.75 19.22 7.27
CA ASP A 83 4.93 18.21 6.60
C ASP A 83 4.00 18.87 5.58
N LEU A 84 4.19 18.53 4.31
CA LEU A 84 3.41 19.07 3.19
C LEU A 84 2.11 18.31 2.94
N GLY A 85 1.86 17.23 3.69
CA GLY A 85 0.70 16.37 3.52
C GLY A 85 0.87 15.36 2.39
N VAL A 86 -0.21 15.13 1.65
CA VAL A 86 -0.31 14.08 0.63
C VAL A 86 -0.62 14.61 -0.75
N MET A 87 -0.36 13.80 -1.78
CA MET A 87 -0.50 14.17 -3.18
C MET A 87 0.29 15.43 -3.56
N VAL A 88 1.45 15.66 -2.92
CA VAL A 88 2.21 16.90 -3.08
C VAL A 88 3.01 16.86 -4.37
N ASP A 89 2.86 17.88 -5.21
CA ASP A 89 3.63 18.01 -6.44
C ASP A 89 5.10 18.42 -6.17
N CYS A 90 5.98 18.08 -7.11
CA CYS A 90 7.42 18.36 -7.00
C CYS A 90 7.73 19.85 -6.82
N ASP A 91 7.01 20.73 -7.51
CA ASP A 91 7.28 22.17 -7.42
C ASP A 91 6.99 22.69 -6.01
N THR A 92 5.88 22.28 -5.42
CA THR A 92 5.53 22.60 -4.03
C THR A 92 6.61 22.09 -3.07
N ILE A 93 7.05 20.83 -3.20
CA ILE A 93 8.10 20.26 -2.33
C ILE A 93 9.38 21.09 -2.40
N LEU A 94 9.89 21.33 -3.62
CA LEU A 94 11.17 22.01 -3.80
C LEU A 94 11.09 23.50 -3.47
N LYS A 95 9.94 24.14 -3.72
CA LYS A 95 9.71 25.54 -3.35
C LYS A 95 9.69 25.69 -1.83
N THR A 96 8.93 24.88 -1.11
CA THR A 96 8.88 24.95 0.35
C THR A 96 10.23 24.61 0.99
N ALA A 97 10.97 23.65 0.41
CA ALA A 97 12.34 23.36 0.82
C ALA A 97 13.28 24.55 0.68
N ALA A 98 13.19 25.30 -0.42
CA ALA A 98 13.98 26.51 -0.60
C ALA A 98 13.55 27.64 0.35
N GLU A 99 12.24 27.85 0.51
CA GLU A 99 11.68 28.90 1.37
C GLU A 99 12.06 28.74 2.84
N HIS A 100 12.17 27.51 3.32
CA HIS A 100 12.45 27.21 4.72
C HIS A 100 13.90 26.79 4.97
N GLY A 101 14.76 26.84 3.96
CA GLY A 101 16.16 26.43 4.08
C GLY A 101 16.31 24.97 4.53
N ALA A 102 15.59 24.05 3.88
CA ALA A 102 15.59 22.65 4.26
C ALA A 102 16.99 22.03 4.14
N ASP A 103 17.41 21.40 5.23
CA ASP A 103 18.66 20.63 5.30
C ASP A 103 18.48 19.24 4.70
N ILE A 104 17.26 18.68 4.75
CA ILE A 104 16.93 17.37 4.17
C ILE A 104 15.51 17.41 3.58
N ILE A 105 15.32 16.74 2.43
CA ILE A 105 14.00 16.50 1.82
C ILE A 105 13.66 15.02 1.93
N GLY A 106 12.50 14.68 2.46
CA GLY A 106 11.97 13.32 2.55
C GLY A 106 10.76 13.09 1.64
N LEU A 107 10.77 12.00 0.88
CA LEU A 107 9.66 11.58 0.03
C LEU A 107 9.06 10.27 0.55
N SER A 108 7.73 10.23 0.66
CA SER A 108 6.97 9.04 1.06
C SER A 108 6.10 8.51 -0.09
N GLY A 109 5.98 7.18 -0.22
CA GLY A 109 5.09 6.53 -1.17
C GLY A 109 4.67 5.11 -0.75
N LEU A 110 3.40 4.76 -0.95
CA LEU A 110 2.82 3.44 -0.68
C LEU A 110 2.65 2.62 -1.96
N ILE A 111 2.30 3.23 -3.10
CA ILE A 111 1.99 2.50 -4.34
C ILE A 111 3.16 2.52 -5.33
N THR A 112 3.15 1.59 -6.29
CA THR A 112 4.27 1.46 -7.23
C THR A 112 4.45 2.68 -8.16
N PRO A 113 3.39 3.40 -8.62
CA PRO A 113 3.56 4.65 -9.35
C PRO A 113 4.30 5.75 -8.57
N SER A 114 4.32 5.69 -7.24
CA SER A 114 5.01 6.67 -6.39
C SER A 114 6.53 6.64 -6.58
N LEU A 115 7.08 5.49 -7.00
CA LEU A 115 8.50 5.35 -7.31
C LEU A 115 8.91 6.22 -8.51
N ASP A 116 8.03 6.38 -9.50
CA ASP A 116 8.27 7.22 -10.66
C ASP A 116 8.30 8.70 -10.28
N GLU A 117 7.39 9.12 -9.40
CA GLU A 117 7.36 10.48 -8.87
C GLU A 117 8.62 10.78 -8.05
N MET A 118 9.15 9.81 -7.30
CA MET A 118 10.43 9.97 -6.59
C MET A 118 11.62 10.14 -7.56
N ILE A 119 11.65 9.38 -8.65
CA ILE A 119 12.66 9.56 -9.72
C ILE A 119 12.51 10.94 -10.37
N PHE A 120 11.28 11.36 -10.65
CA PHE A 120 11.00 12.69 -11.22
C PHE A 120 11.48 13.82 -10.30
N ASN A 121 11.19 13.72 -8.99
CA ASN A 121 11.68 14.68 -8.00
C ASN A 121 13.21 14.73 -7.97
N ALA A 122 13.90 13.59 -7.96
CA ALA A 122 15.36 13.52 -8.00
C ALA A 122 15.93 14.21 -9.26
N LYS A 123 15.36 13.94 -10.44
CA LYS A 123 15.76 14.62 -11.70
C LYS A 123 15.55 16.12 -11.64
N GLU A 124 14.46 16.57 -11.03
CA GLU A 124 14.15 17.99 -10.91
C GLU A 124 15.06 18.71 -9.89
N MET A 125 15.41 18.03 -8.79
CA MET A 125 16.44 18.50 -7.85
C MET A 125 17.79 18.67 -8.56
N GLN A 126 18.18 17.70 -9.40
CA GLN A 126 19.39 17.79 -10.23
C GLN A 126 19.30 18.96 -11.21
N ARG A 127 18.19 19.11 -11.92
CA ARG A 127 17.97 20.18 -12.91
C ARG A 127 18.09 21.58 -12.27
N ARG A 128 17.68 21.72 -11.01
CA ARG A 128 17.79 22.95 -10.22
C ARG A 128 19.13 23.13 -9.53
N GLY A 129 20.05 22.17 -9.65
CA GLY A 129 21.38 22.22 -9.04
C GLY A 129 21.35 22.14 -7.51
N LEU A 130 20.32 21.52 -6.93
CA LEU A 130 20.23 21.34 -5.49
C LEU A 130 21.33 20.38 -5.00
N LYS A 131 21.71 20.52 -3.73
CA LYS A 131 22.66 19.62 -3.05
C LYS A 131 22.12 19.06 -1.73
N THR A 132 20.89 19.44 -1.38
CA THR A 132 20.16 18.94 -0.20
C THR A 132 20.01 17.42 -0.29
N PRO A 133 20.38 16.66 0.76
CA PRO A 133 20.11 15.23 0.84
C PRO A 133 18.64 14.88 0.62
N LEU A 134 18.41 13.80 -0.14
CA LEU A 134 17.10 13.25 -0.48
C LEU A 134 16.90 11.91 0.24
N LEU A 135 15.93 11.84 1.14
CA LEU A 135 15.52 10.62 1.81
C LEU A 135 14.30 10.01 1.13
N ILE A 136 14.37 8.71 0.88
CA ILE A 136 13.32 7.92 0.22
C ILE A 136 12.79 6.89 1.23
N GLY A 137 11.47 6.83 1.41
CA GLY A 137 10.83 5.83 2.26
C GLY A 137 9.38 5.53 1.86
N GLY A 138 8.80 4.51 2.48
CA GLY A 138 7.44 4.04 2.22
C GLY A 138 7.38 2.56 1.79
N ALA A 139 6.18 2.00 1.64
CA ALA A 139 6.02 0.54 1.52
C ALA A 139 6.58 -0.03 0.22
N THR A 140 6.55 0.73 -0.88
CA THR A 140 7.06 0.29 -2.18
C THR A 140 8.53 0.61 -2.39
N THR A 141 9.15 1.39 -1.49
CA THR A 141 10.55 1.76 -1.63
C THR A 141 11.48 0.64 -1.16
N SER A 142 12.68 0.60 -1.70
CA SER A 142 13.72 -0.33 -1.24
C SER A 142 15.11 0.24 -1.46
N LYS A 143 16.10 -0.27 -0.72
CA LYS A 143 17.52 0.06 -0.94
C LYS A 143 17.93 -0.22 -2.39
N ALA A 144 17.50 -1.36 -2.94
CA ALA A 144 17.83 -1.76 -4.30
C ALA A 144 17.26 -0.78 -5.34
N HIS A 145 15.95 -0.49 -5.28
CA HIS A 145 15.34 0.45 -6.23
C HIS A 145 15.96 1.85 -6.13
N THR A 146 16.22 2.31 -4.91
CA THR A 146 16.84 3.63 -4.67
C THR A 146 18.23 3.70 -5.30
N ALA A 147 19.10 2.71 -5.05
CA ALA A 147 20.46 2.67 -5.59
C ALA A 147 20.51 2.57 -7.13
N ILE A 148 19.55 1.86 -7.73
CA ILE A 148 19.55 1.53 -9.16
C ILE A 148 18.83 2.57 -10.01
N LYS A 149 17.75 3.18 -9.49
CA LYS A 149 16.83 4.01 -10.30
C LYS A 149 16.70 5.45 -9.82
N ILE A 150 16.83 5.73 -8.51
CA ILE A 150 16.63 7.08 -7.96
C ILE A 150 17.96 7.81 -7.79
N ALA A 151 18.93 7.22 -7.09
CA ALA A 151 20.22 7.84 -6.82
C ALA A 151 20.98 8.27 -8.10
N PRO A 152 20.98 7.51 -9.21
CA PRO A 152 21.63 7.95 -10.45
C PRO A 152 20.98 9.19 -11.09
N ALA A 153 19.77 9.56 -10.69
CA ALA A 153 19.07 10.74 -11.22
C ALA A 153 19.45 12.05 -10.52
N TYR A 154 20.23 11.99 -9.43
CA TYR A 154 20.59 13.15 -8.61
C TYR A 154 22.02 13.02 -8.06
N GLU A 155 22.86 14.02 -8.30
CA GLU A 155 24.25 14.03 -7.80
C GLU A 155 24.36 14.26 -6.29
N GLY A 156 23.30 14.78 -5.66
CA GLY A 156 23.26 14.91 -4.21
C GLY A 156 23.03 13.56 -3.53
N VAL A 157 23.21 13.54 -2.21
CA VAL A 157 23.07 12.31 -1.42
C VAL A 157 21.64 11.82 -1.48
N THR A 158 21.41 10.61 -1.96
CA THR A 158 20.09 9.97 -1.97
C THR A 158 20.13 8.75 -1.07
N CYS A 159 19.30 8.66 -0.04
CA CYS A 159 19.34 7.58 0.94
C CYS A 159 17.97 6.93 1.12
N HIS A 160 17.92 5.60 1.10
CA HIS A 160 16.71 4.85 1.47
C HIS A 160 16.68 4.58 2.97
N VAL A 161 15.60 4.98 3.63
CA VAL A 161 15.38 4.70 5.06
C VAL A 161 14.23 3.71 5.20
N LEU A 162 14.50 2.58 5.84
CA LEU A 162 13.54 1.46 5.93
C LEU A 162 12.33 1.79 6.81
N ASP A 163 12.57 2.40 7.97
CA ASP A 163 11.54 2.72 8.93
C ASP A 163 11.93 3.94 9.77
N ALA A 164 10.95 4.48 10.50
CA ALA A 164 11.11 5.69 11.30
C ALA A 164 12.14 5.57 12.43
N SER A 165 12.53 4.36 12.86
CA SER A 165 13.54 4.21 13.90
C SER A 165 14.95 4.56 13.44
N LEU A 166 15.21 4.42 12.15
CA LEU A 166 16.52 4.66 11.55
C LEU A 166 16.69 6.10 11.06
N VAL A 167 15.58 6.82 10.85
CA VAL A 167 15.61 8.15 10.20
C VAL A 167 16.44 9.16 10.96
N VAL A 168 16.38 9.16 12.30
CA VAL A 168 17.13 10.11 13.15
C VAL A 168 18.62 9.88 13.03
N GLY A 169 19.06 8.62 13.05
CA GLY A 169 20.47 8.28 12.89
C GLY A 169 21.00 8.72 11.52
N VAL A 170 20.23 8.46 10.46
CA VAL A 170 20.58 8.88 9.09
C VAL A 170 20.65 10.40 8.98
N CYS A 171 19.68 11.14 9.51
CA CYS A 171 19.73 12.60 9.48
C CYS A 171 20.93 13.16 10.26
N ASN A 172 21.21 12.63 11.45
CA ASN A 172 22.36 13.06 12.25
C ASN A 172 23.68 12.80 11.53
N ASP A 173 23.84 11.62 10.91
CA ASP A 173 25.04 11.28 10.15
C ASP A 173 25.21 12.21 8.93
N LEU A 174 24.12 12.53 8.21
CA LEU A 174 24.14 13.42 7.05
C LEU A 174 24.45 14.88 7.38
N LEU A 175 24.10 15.36 8.57
CA LEU A 175 24.30 16.75 8.99
C LEU A 175 25.54 16.95 9.86
N SER A 176 26.18 15.86 10.33
CA SER A 176 27.36 15.93 11.19
C SER A 176 28.64 16.29 10.43
N GLU A 177 29.36 17.31 10.90
CA GLU A 177 30.65 17.73 10.32
C GLU A 177 31.71 16.62 10.30
N ASN A 178 31.68 15.71 11.29
CA ASN A 178 32.71 14.68 11.44
C ASN A 178 32.33 13.31 10.85
N ARG A 179 31.03 13.10 10.54
CA ARG A 179 30.51 11.78 10.14
C ARG A 179 29.93 11.77 8.73
N ARG A 180 29.54 12.93 8.20
CA ARG A 180 28.89 13.07 6.89
C ARG A 180 29.69 12.43 5.77
N ASP A 181 30.97 12.76 5.64
CA ASP A 181 31.78 12.29 4.51
C ASP A 181 31.97 10.76 4.53
N ASP A 182 32.23 10.20 5.71
CA ASP A 182 32.35 8.74 5.88
C ASP A 182 31.02 8.03 5.60
N PHE A 183 29.90 8.57 6.07
CA PHE A 183 28.57 8.01 5.81
C PHE A 183 28.22 8.02 4.32
N ILE A 184 28.54 9.11 3.61
CA ILE A 184 28.32 9.22 2.16
C ILE A 184 29.17 8.17 1.42
N GLN A 185 30.43 7.96 1.82
CA GLN A 185 31.29 6.95 1.21
C GLN A 185 30.76 5.53 1.43
N GLU A 186 30.31 5.21 2.64
CA GLU A 186 29.70 3.91 2.97
C GLU A 186 28.42 3.69 2.14
N LEU A 187 27.56 4.70 2.05
CA LEU A 187 26.32 4.64 1.28
C LEU A 187 26.59 4.43 -0.21
N GLU A 188 27.57 5.13 -0.78
CA GLU A 188 27.90 5.01 -2.20
C GLU A 188 28.54 3.65 -2.53
N ALA A 189 29.37 3.11 -1.63
CA ALA A 189 29.89 1.76 -1.76
C ALA A 189 28.77 0.70 -1.73
N ASP A 190 27.77 0.89 -0.84
CA ASP A 190 26.59 0.04 -0.78
C ASP A 190 25.74 0.13 -2.05
N HIS A 191 25.56 1.34 -2.58
CA HIS A 191 24.86 1.56 -3.84
C HIS A 191 25.57 0.90 -5.02
N GLU A 192 26.90 1.06 -5.14
CA GLU A 192 27.67 0.47 -6.22
C GLU A 192 27.57 -1.05 -6.20
N ARG A 193 27.70 -1.68 -5.02
CA ARG A 193 27.50 -3.12 -4.86
C ARG A 193 26.12 -3.57 -5.34
N LEU A 194 25.06 -2.81 -5.04
CA LEU A 194 23.71 -3.13 -5.49
C LEU A 194 23.54 -2.97 -7.00
N ARG A 195 24.15 -1.94 -7.60
CA ARG A 195 24.18 -1.71 -9.05
C ARG A 195 24.96 -2.78 -9.79
N GLU A 196 26.14 -3.16 -9.31
CA GLU A 196 26.95 -4.26 -9.87
C GLU A 196 26.18 -5.58 -9.84
N LYS A 197 25.53 -5.89 -8.71
CA LYS A 197 24.69 -7.08 -8.57
C LYS A 197 23.55 -7.08 -9.59
N PHE A 198 22.88 -5.94 -9.77
CA PHE A 198 21.83 -5.77 -10.77
C PHE A 198 22.37 -5.94 -12.20
N ALA A 199 23.46 -5.25 -12.54
CA ALA A 199 24.12 -5.30 -13.85
C ALA A 199 24.65 -6.71 -14.21
N SER A 200 25.02 -7.53 -13.21
CA SER A 200 25.43 -8.92 -13.42
C SER A 200 24.31 -9.83 -13.97
N GLY A 201 23.05 -9.34 -13.99
CA GLY A 201 21.86 -10.05 -14.46
C GLY A 201 21.43 -11.17 -13.52
N GLN A 202 21.80 -11.10 -12.24
CA GLN A 202 21.32 -11.96 -11.16
C GLN A 202 19.95 -11.53 -10.61
N ASP A 203 19.28 -10.60 -11.28
CA ASP A 203 17.96 -10.06 -10.94
C ASP A 203 16.80 -10.87 -11.56
N GLY A 204 17.10 -11.94 -12.30
CA GLY A 204 16.13 -12.82 -12.95
C GLY A 204 15.85 -12.49 -14.42
N ARG A 205 16.44 -11.43 -14.99
CA ARG A 205 16.28 -11.08 -16.41
C ARG A 205 16.77 -12.17 -17.37
N LYS A 206 17.84 -12.89 -17.00
CA LYS A 206 18.39 -14.01 -17.79
C LYS A 206 17.44 -15.20 -17.91
N ASP A 207 16.50 -15.32 -16.98
CA ASP A 207 15.54 -16.43 -16.97
C ASP A 207 14.26 -16.09 -17.73
N ILE A 208 14.14 -14.90 -18.34
CA ILE A 208 12.92 -14.51 -19.06
C ILE A 208 12.81 -15.29 -20.38
N VAL A 209 11.64 -15.88 -20.63
CA VAL A 209 11.31 -16.58 -21.87
C VAL A 209 10.33 -15.75 -22.72
N PRO A 210 10.33 -15.94 -24.06
CA PRO A 210 9.33 -15.32 -24.91
C PRO A 210 7.89 -15.61 -24.45
N ILE A 211 6.98 -14.65 -24.62
CA ILE A 211 5.60 -14.74 -24.14
C ILE A 211 4.88 -15.99 -24.67
N ASP A 212 5.13 -16.39 -25.91
CA ASP A 212 4.53 -17.61 -26.49
C ASP A 212 5.00 -18.90 -25.79
N LYS A 213 6.26 -18.94 -25.34
CA LYS A 213 6.77 -20.06 -24.54
C LYS A 213 6.17 -20.05 -23.13
N ALA A 214 5.92 -18.87 -22.55
CA ALA A 214 5.22 -18.75 -21.29
C ALA A 214 3.74 -19.17 -21.39
N ARG A 215 3.06 -18.80 -22.49
CA ARG A 215 1.68 -19.24 -22.82
C ARG A 215 1.59 -20.75 -22.97
N ALA A 216 2.55 -21.37 -23.66
CA ALA A 216 2.63 -22.83 -23.79
C ALA A 216 2.86 -23.56 -22.45
N ALA A 217 3.35 -22.86 -21.43
CA ALA A 217 3.55 -23.36 -20.07
C ALA A 217 2.44 -22.89 -19.10
N SER A 218 1.26 -22.52 -19.60
CA SER A 218 0.11 -22.17 -18.75
C SER A 218 -0.34 -23.36 -17.89
N PRO A 219 -1.04 -23.13 -16.76
CA PRO A 219 -1.75 -24.19 -16.05
C PRO A 219 -2.68 -24.95 -17.00
N VAL A 220 -2.68 -26.28 -16.90
CA VAL A 220 -3.64 -27.14 -17.60
C VAL A 220 -4.88 -27.26 -16.72
N CYS A 221 -6.04 -26.94 -17.29
CA CYS A 221 -7.34 -27.06 -16.63
C CYS A 221 -8.30 -27.80 -17.57
N ASP A 222 -9.02 -28.78 -17.04
CA ASP A 222 -10.11 -29.44 -17.76
C ASP A 222 -11.41 -28.65 -17.57
N TRP A 223 -11.66 -27.72 -18.47
CA TRP A 223 -12.84 -26.84 -18.42
C TRP A 223 -14.16 -27.58 -18.62
N GLU A 224 -14.16 -28.79 -19.19
CA GLU A 224 -15.37 -29.59 -19.35
C GLU A 224 -15.90 -30.07 -17.99
N THR A 225 -15.00 -30.44 -17.08
CA THR A 225 -15.34 -31.02 -15.78
C THR A 225 -15.17 -30.07 -14.60
N THR A 226 -14.46 -28.95 -14.80
CA THR A 226 -14.26 -27.93 -13.75
C THR A 226 -15.59 -27.42 -13.22
N ASP A 227 -15.70 -27.40 -11.89
CA ASP A 227 -16.88 -26.89 -11.19
C ASP A 227 -16.95 -25.37 -11.31
N ILE A 228 -17.84 -24.87 -12.16
CA ILE A 228 -18.12 -23.44 -12.31
C ILE A 228 -19.50 -23.17 -11.70
N ARG A 229 -19.52 -22.44 -10.58
CA ARG A 229 -20.77 -22.11 -9.88
C ARG A 229 -21.26 -20.74 -10.33
N LYS A 230 -22.48 -20.71 -10.88
CA LYS A 230 -23.20 -19.47 -11.16
C LYS A 230 -23.54 -18.77 -9.84
N PRO A 231 -23.19 -17.48 -9.67
CA PRO A 231 -23.65 -16.68 -8.54
C PRO A 231 -25.18 -16.53 -8.55
N ASP A 232 -25.79 -16.63 -7.37
CA ASP A 232 -27.24 -16.46 -7.15
C ASP A 232 -27.73 -15.06 -7.60
N ILE A 233 -26.84 -14.06 -7.56
CA ILE A 233 -27.10 -12.67 -7.94
C ILE A 233 -26.02 -12.22 -8.94
N LEU A 234 -26.46 -11.75 -10.11
CA LEU A 234 -25.61 -11.12 -11.11
C LEU A 234 -25.86 -9.60 -11.13
N GLY A 235 -24.85 -8.84 -11.58
CA GLY A 235 -24.87 -7.40 -11.61
C GLY A 235 -24.44 -6.75 -10.29
N LEU A 236 -24.67 -5.43 -10.21
CA LEU A 236 -24.22 -4.61 -9.09
C LEU A 236 -25.08 -4.79 -7.85
N GLN A 237 -24.41 -4.91 -6.72
CA GLN A 237 -24.96 -4.95 -5.37
C GLN A 237 -24.30 -3.85 -4.55
N HIS A 238 -25.11 -3.05 -3.88
CA HIS A 238 -24.66 -1.95 -3.03
C HIS A 238 -24.89 -2.31 -1.56
N TYR A 239 -23.87 -2.08 -0.75
CA TYR A 239 -23.87 -2.34 0.68
C TYR A 239 -23.48 -1.04 1.39
N GLU A 240 -24.30 -0.64 2.35
CA GLU A 240 -24.11 0.59 3.10
C GLU A 240 -24.50 0.34 4.56
N ASP A 241 -23.82 1.00 5.48
CA ASP A 241 -24.10 0.90 6.93
C ASP A 241 -23.98 -0.52 7.48
N ILE A 242 -22.98 -1.29 7.03
CA ILE A 242 -22.71 -2.62 7.58
C ILE A 242 -22.34 -2.43 9.06
N PRO A 243 -22.99 -3.15 10.00
CA PRO A 243 -22.79 -2.95 11.43
C PRO A 243 -21.30 -3.05 11.83
N LEU A 244 -20.79 -2.00 12.48
CA LEU A 244 -19.37 -1.91 12.85
C LEU A 244 -18.98 -2.93 13.93
N ASP A 245 -19.90 -3.24 14.85
CA ASP A 245 -19.71 -4.30 15.86
C ASP A 245 -19.51 -5.67 15.22
N MET A 246 -20.25 -5.97 14.16
CA MET A 246 -20.06 -7.16 13.35
C MET A 246 -18.71 -7.12 12.64
N LEU A 247 -18.41 -6.04 11.91
CA LEU A 247 -17.14 -5.90 11.18
C LEU A 247 -15.91 -5.98 12.11
N ALA A 248 -16.02 -5.51 13.35
CA ALA A 248 -14.96 -5.61 14.34
C ALA A 248 -14.51 -7.06 14.59
N SER A 249 -15.41 -8.04 14.47
CA SER A 249 -15.08 -9.47 14.57
C SER A 249 -14.28 -10.02 13.38
N TYR A 250 -14.32 -9.37 12.22
CA TYR A 250 -13.57 -9.73 11.02
C TYR A 250 -12.16 -9.10 10.96
N ILE A 251 -11.79 -8.27 11.95
CA ILE A 251 -10.50 -7.58 11.97
C ILE A 251 -9.35 -8.58 12.16
N ASP A 252 -8.42 -8.61 11.21
CA ASP A 252 -7.05 -9.07 11.47
C ASP A 252 -6.27 -7.97 12.19
N TRP A 253 -5.97 -8.22 13.46
CA TRP A 253 -5.22 -7.31 14.33
C TRP A 253 -3.72 -7.32 14.07
N SER A 254 -3.17 -8.31 13.34
CA SER A 254 -1.72 -8.39 13.13
C SER A 254 -1.18 -7.13 12.43
N PRO A 255 -1.79 -6.65 11.32
CA PRO A 255 -1.32 -5.44 10.67
C PRO A 255 -1.58 -4.15 11.46
N PHE A 256 -2.53 -4.14 12.41
CA PHE A 256 -2.67 -3.03 13.36
C PHE A 256 -1.37 -2.86 14.17
N PHE A 257 -0.79 -3.94 14.68
CA PHE A 257 0.50 -3.87 15.39
C PHE A 257 1.67 -3.53 14.45
N TRP A 258 1.66 -4.01 13.21
CA TRP A 258 2.73 -3.74 12.25
C TRP A 258 2.81 -2.26 11.86
N ALA A 259 1.66 -1.57 11.77
CA ALA A 259 1.62 -0.11 11.59
C ALA A 259 2.41 0.64 12.70
N TRP A 260 2.49 0.04 13.89
CA TRP A 260 3.23 0.53 15.04
C TRP A 260 4.62 -0.09 15.20
N GLN A 261 5.16 -0.73 14.15
CA GLN A 261 6.46 -1.43 14.17
C GLN A 261 6.57 -2.53 15.24
N LEU A 262 5.43 -3.06 15.70
CA LEU A 262 5.36 -4.21 16.58
C LEU A 262 5.10 -5.46 15.74
N HIS A 263 6.18 -6.05 15.21
CA HIS A 263 6.10 -7.16 14.26
C HIS A 263 5.74 -8.47 14.95
N GLY A 264 4.55 -9.01 14.71
CA GLY A 264 4.11 -10.29 15.25
C GLY A 264 2.67 -10.62 14.86
N ILE A 265 2.26 -11.87 15.07
CA ILE A 265 0.90 -12.33 14.74
C ILE A 265 0.02 -12.20 15.99
N TYR A 266 -1.17 -11.61 15.87
CA TYR A 266 -2.15 -11.60 16.95
C TYR A 266 -2.79 -13.00 17.14
N PRO A 267 -3.05 -13.46 18.37
CA PRO A 267 -2.72 -12.84 19.66
C PRO A 267 -1.32 -13.20 20.18
N THR A 268 -0.54 -14.02 19.47
CA THR A 268 0.76 -14.54 19.95
C THR A 268 1.80 -13.46 20.23
N ILE A 269 1.70 -12.29 19.62
CA ILE A 269 2.53 -11.12 19.89
C ILE A 269 2.52 -10.72 21.37
N PHE A 270 1.43 -10.97 22.09
CA PHE A 270 1.28 -10.71 23.52
C PHE A 270 2.18 -11.54 24.42
N ASN A 271 2.74 -12.64 23.91
CA ASN A 271 3.64 -13.52 24.63
C ASN A 271 5.11 -13.13 24.47
N LYS A 272 5.42 -12.14 23.62
CA LYS A 272 6.77 -11.62 23.51
C LYS A 272 7.18 -10.89 24.79
N PRO A 273 8.46 -10.90 25.20
CA PRO A 273 8.90 -10.37 26.49
C PRO A 273 8.54 -8.88 26.73
N GLU A 274 9.34 -7.95 26.21
CA GLU A 274 9.10 -6.52 26.40
C GLU A 274 8.08 -5.97 25.38
N GLU A 275 8.15 -6.42 24.12
CA GLU A 275 7.20 -6.07 23.06
C GLU A 275 5.75 -6.45 23.42
N GLY A 276 5.53 -7.60 24.05
CA GLY A 276 4.17 -8.11 24.33
C GLY A 276 3.43 -7.27 25.37
N LYS A 277 4.16 -6.64 26.32
CA LYS A 277 3.57 -5.72 27.29
C LYS A 277 3.05 -4.46 26.61
N GLU A 278 3.84 -3.89 25.70
CA GLU A 278 3.43 -2.70 24.95
C GLU A 278 2.37 -3.01 23.90
N ALA A 279 2.43 -4.17 23.24
CA ALA A 279 1.37 -4.64 22.36
C ALA A 279 0.02 -4.74 23.10
N LYS A 280 -0.02 -5.28 24.33
CA LYS A 280 -1.24 -5.32 25.15
C LYS A 280 -1.79 -3.93 25.47
N LYS A 281 -0.92 -2.97 25.80
CA LYS A 281 -1.34 -1.57 26.07
C LYS A 281 -1.89 -0.89 24.82
N LEU A 282 -1.17 -1.00 23.70
CA LEU A 282 -1.62 -0.46 22.43
C LEU A 282 -2.96 -1.08 21.99
N PHE A 283 -3.11 -2.40 22.18
CA PHE A 283 -4.37 -3.09 21.91
C PHE A 283 -5.49 -2.56 22.79
N ALA A 284 -5.26 -2.37 24.10
CA ALA A 284 -6.27 -1.81 25.00
C ALA A 284 -6.71 -0.40 24.58
N ASP A 285 -5.76 0.49 24.24
CA ASP A 285 -6.08 1.83 23.72
C ASP A 285 -6.86 1.75 22.39
N GLY A 286 -6.50 0.81 21.52
CA GLY A 286 -7.21 0.54 20.27
C GLY A 286 -8.63 0.01 20.49
N GLN A 287 -8.84 -0.83 21.50
CA GLN A 287 -10.16 -1.34 21.88
C GLN A 287 -11.05 -0.24 22.44
N GLU A 288 -10.53 0.67 23.26
CA GLU A 288 -11.29 1.83 23.77
C GLU A 288 -11.78 2.72 22.62
N LEU A 289 -10.90 3.03 21.66
CA LEU A 289 -11.28 3.81 20.48
C LEU A 289 -12.22 3.05 19.55
N LEU A 290 -12.04 1.74 19.41
CA LEU A 290 -12.95 0.87 18.66
C LEU A 290 -14.37 0.93 19.25
N GLU A 291 -14.51 0.89 20.58
CA GLU A 291 -15.79 1.04 21.27
C GLU A 291 -16.44 2.40 20.97
N ASP A 292 -15.69 3.51 21.05
CA ASP A 292 -16.20 4.84 20.67
C ASP A 292 -16.65 4.87 19.20
N ILE A 293 -15.83 4.33 18.29
CA ILE A 293 -16.12 4.26 16.86
C ILE A 293 -17.44 3.54 16.60
N ILE A 294 -17.67 2.42 17.26
CA ILE A 294 -18.89 1.61 17.12
C ILE A 294 -20.09 2.32 17.73
N ILE A 295 -20.00 2.73 19.00
CA ILE A 295 -21.13 3.31 19.76
C ILE A 295 -21.59 4.63 19.12
N ASN A 296 -20.63 5.48 18.76
CA ASN A 296 -20.90 6.81 18.19
C ASN A 296 -20.95 6.81 16.67
N LYS A 297 -20.88 5.63 16.02
CA LYS A 297 -20.93 5.46 14.56
C LYS A 297 -19.99 6.42 13.83
N ARG A 298 -18.75 6.51 14.31
CA ARG A 298 -17.75 7.45 13.78
C ARG A 298 -17.37 7.13 12.34
N PHE A 299 -17.44 5.86 11.95
CA PHE A 299 -17.15 5.42 10.59
C PHE A 299 -18.40 4.91 9.89
N ARG A 300 -18.36 4.90 8.55
CA ARG A 300 -19.46 4.37 7.73
C ARG A 300 -18.90 3.52 6.59
N SER A 301 -19.12 2.22 6.68
CA SER A 301 -18.72 1.27 5.63
C SER A 301 -19.65 1.40 4.42
N ARG A 302 -19.04 1.52 3.25
CA ARG A 302 -19.71 1.59 1.95
C ARG A 302 -19.01 0.64 1.01
N ALA A 303 -19.74 -0.23 0.34
CA ALA A 303 -19.19 -1.16 -0.62
C ALA A 303 -20.11 -1.34 -1.82
N VAL A 304 -19.52 -1.50 -2.99
CA VAL A 304 -20.18 -1.98 -4.18
C VAL A 304 -19.45 -3.21 -4.67
N ALA A 305 -20.20 -4.27 -4.96
CA ALA A 305 -19.66 -5.51 -5.49
C ALA A 305 -20.60 -6.08 -6.55
N GLY A 306 -20.10 -6.98 -7.39
CA GLY A 306 -20.93 -7.66 -8.36
C GLY A 306 -20.24 -8.81 -9.04
N TYR A 307 -21.04 -9.63 -9.71
CA TYR A 307 -20.59 -10.68 -10.62
C TYR A 307 -21.26 -10.52 -11.98
N TRP A 308 -20.52 -10.86 -13.03
CA TRP A 308 -21.02 -10.84 -14.39
C TRP A 308 -20.57 -12.10 -15.13
N PRO A 309 -21.34 -12.55 -16.13
CA PRO A 309 -20.84 -13.53 -17.07
C PRO A 309 -19.54 -13.03 -17.69
N ALA A 310 -18.53 -13.89 -17.75
CA ALA A 310 -17.22 -13.56 -18.24
C ALA A 310 -16.52 -14.77 -18.86
N ASN A 311 -15.63 -14.50 -19.80
CA ASN A 311 -14.77 -15.52 -20.39
C ASN A 311 -13.43 -14.89 -20.77
N THR A 312 -12.40 -15.72 -20.89
CA THR A 312 -11.09 -15.25 -21.30
C THR A 312 -10.87 -15.30 -22.80
N VAL A 313 -10.12 -14.33 -23.29
CA VAL A 313 -9.58 -14.27 -24.65
C VAL A 313 -8.08 -13.97 -24.52
N GLY A 314 -7.26 -15.02 -24.56
CA GLY A 314 -5.85 -14.93 -24.20
C GLY A 314 -5.69 -14.60 -22.70
N GLU A 315 -4.91 -13.56 -22.40
CA GLU A 315 -4.74 -13.04 -21.04
C GLU A 315 -5.79 -11.99 -20.61
N ASP A 316 -6.76 -11.66 -21.47
CA ASP A 316 -7.83 -10.73 -21.14
C ASP A 316 -9.08 -11.47 -20.61
N VAL A 317 -9.82 -10.81 -19.74
CA VAL A 317 -11.16 -11.23 -19.31
C VAL A 317 -12.19 -10.29 -19.94
N GLU A 318 -13.00 -10.84 -20.84
CA GLU A 318 -14.19 -10.15 -21.37
C GLU A 318 -15.35 -10.33 -20.40
N VAL A 319 -15.95 -9.22 -19.99
CA VAL A 319 -17.11 -9.18 -19.09
C VAL A 319 -18.35 -8.75 -19.88
N TYR A 320 -19.44 -9.50 -19.73
CA TYR A 320 -20.66 -9.32 -20.52
C TYR A 320 -21.82 -8.78 -19.67
N ASP A 321 -22.79 -8.14 -20.32
CA ASP A 321 -24.03 -7.67 -19.67
C ASP A 321 -24.97 -8.82 -19.29
N ASP A 322 -25.00 -9.88 -20.09
CA ASP A 322 -25.83 -11.06 -19.87
C ASP A 322 -25.16 -12.38 -20.31
N GLU A 323 -25.82 -13.50 -20.01
CA GLU A 323 -25.32 -14.85 -20.33
C GLU A 323 -25.32 -15.18 -21.84
N LYS A 324 -25.89 -14.33 -22.71
CA LYS A 324 -25.79 -14.51 -24.16
C LYS A 324 -24.40 -14.14 -24.69
N ARG A 325 -23.61 -13.38 -23.91
CA ARG A 325 -22.24 -12.99 -24.24
C ARG A 325 -22.11 -12.22 -25.56
N SER A 326 -23.18 -11.51 -25.96
CA SER A 326 -23.22 -10.74 -27.22
C SER A 326 -22.64 -9.35 -27.09
N ASN A 327 -22.66 -8.76 -25.90
CA ASN A 327 -22.21 -7.40 -25.65
C ASN A 327 -21.20 -7.39 -24.50
N THR A 328 -19.99 -6.90 -24.78
CA THR A 328 -18.91 -6.76 -23.80
C THR A 328 -19.00 -5.39 -23.13
N ILE A 329 -19.21 -5.37 -21.81
CA ILE A 329 -19.35 -4.13 -21.02
C ILE A 329 -18.05 -3.68 -20.37
N ALA A 330 -17.11 -4.61 -20.15
CA ALA A 330 -15.77 -4.32 -19.65
C ALA A 330 -14.77 -5.37 -20.14
N ARG A 331 -13.49 -5.00 -20.14
CA ARG A 331 -12.38 -5.90 -20.44
C ARG A 331 -11.25 -5.62 -19.44
N PHE A 332 -10.79 -6.66 -18.75
CA PHE A 332 -9.66 -6.57 -17.84
C PHE A 332 -8.44 -7.25 -18.45
N HIS A 333 -7.28 -6.63 -18.31
CA HIS A 333 -6.05 -7.07 -18.96
C HIS A 333 -5.09 -7.63 -17.91
N PHE A 334 -4.80 -8.93 -18.00
CA PHE A 334 -3.83 -9.56 -17.10
C PHE A 334 -2.48 -9.82 -17.79
N LEU A 335 -1.49 -10.06 -16.95
CA LEU A 335 -0.12 -10.39 -17.32
C LEU A 335 0.17 -11.84 -16.93
N ARG A 336 1.21 -12.42 -17.53
CA ARG A 336 1.66 -13.79 -17.36
C ARG A 336 3.10 -13.82 -16.89
N GLN A 337 3.40 -14.70 -15.93
CA GLN A 337 4.77 -14.96 -15.52
C GLN A 337 5.63 -15.37 -16.73
N GLN A 338 6.76 -14.71 -16.95
CA GLN A 338 7.68 -15.03 -18.06
C GLN A 338 9.00 -15.64 -17.61
N ARG A 339 9.13 -16.06 -16.34
CA ARG A 339 10.33 -16.77 -15.90
C ARG A 339 10.34 -18.20 -16.42
N LEU A 340 11.49 -18.67 -16.90
CA LEU A 340 11.78 -20.05 -17.28
C LEU A 340 11.38 -20.98 -16.12
N LYS A 341 10.48 -21.90 -16.44
CA LYS A 341 9.97 -22.90 -15.51
C LYS A 341 10.70 -24.21 -15.71
N ARG A 342 10.98 -24.90 -14.59
CA ARG A 342 11.45 -26.29 -14.62
C ARG A 342 10.28 -27.20 -15.00
N GLU A 343 10.58 -28.44 -15.37
CA GLU A 343 9.56 -29.44 -15.67
C GLU A 343 8.55 -29.57 -14.50
N GLY A 344 7.25 -29.59 -14.83
CA GLY A 344 6.16 -29.60 -13.86
C GLY A 344 5.79 -28.24 -13.25
N GLN A 345 6.52 -27.16 -13.57
CA GLN A 345 6.15 -25.80 -13.16
C GLN A 345 5.45 -25.04 -14.28
N VAL A 346 4.53 -24.15 -13.90
CA VAL A 346 3.68 -23.39 -14.83
C VAL A 346 3.92 -21.88 -14.75
N CYS A 347 3.65 -21.19 -15.85
CA CYS A 347 3.62 -19.75 -15.98
C CYS A 347 2.20 -19.23 -15.82
N ARG A 348 1.89 -18.69 -14.64
CA ARG A 348 0.52 -18.27 -14.29
C ARG A 348 0.18 -16.89 -14.84
N SER A 349 -1.08 -16.72 -15.22
CA SER A 349 -1.81 -15.46 -15.33
C SER A 349 -3.08 -15.55 -14.48
N LEU A 350 -3.64 -14.42 -14.05
CA LEU A 350 -4.95 -14.43 -13.37
C LEU A 350 -6.07 -14.86 -14.32
N SER A 351 -5.91 -14.64 -15.63
CA SER A 351 -6.86 -15.11 -16.65
C SER A 351 -6.99 -16.64 -16.68
N ASP A 352 -5.99 -17.39 -16.21
CA ASP A 352 -6.03 -18.86 -16.19
C ASP A 352 -7.12 -19.41 -15.25
N ASN A 353 -7.76 -18.55 -14.44
CA ASN A 353 -8.79 -18.89 -13.47
C ASN A 353 -10.21 -18.60 -13.97
N ILE A 354 -10.39 -18.38 -15.28
CA ILE A 354 -11.70 -18.13 -15.89
C ILE A 354 -11.78 -18.88 -17.22
N ALA A 355 -12.89 -19.56 -17.46
CA ALA A 355 -13.08 -20.40 -18.63
C ALA A 355 -12.84 -19.63 -19.93
N PRO A 356 -11.99 -20.15 -20.84
CA PRO A 356 -11.78 -19.60 -22.17
C PRO A 356 -13.07 -19.50 -22.96
N LYS A 357 -13.20 -18.46 -23.79
CA LYS A 357 -14.39 -18.26 -24.64
C LYS A 357 -14.66 -19.45 -25.59
N ASN A 358 -13.60 -20.14 -26.02
CA ASN A 358 -13.66 -21.33 -26.89
C ASN A 358 -13.90 -22.65 -26.12
N SER A 359 -14.09 -22.62 -24.80
CA SER A 359 -14.47 -23.80 -24.00
C SER A 359 -15.98 -24.09 -24.03
N ASP A 360 -16.76 -23.22 -24.66
CA ASP A 360 -18.24 -23.22 -24.67
C ASP A 360 -18.91 -23.13 -23.28
N ARG A 361 -18.14 -23.04 -22.20
CA ARG A 361 -18.63 -22.83 -20.83
C ARG A 361 -18.82 -21.34 -20.54
N ILE A 362 -19.88 -21.01 -19.82
CA ILE A 362 -20.06 -19.68 -19.21
C ILE A 362 -19.38 -19.70 -17.86
N ASP A 363 -18.51 -18.74 -17.61
CA ASP A 363 -17.88 -18.50 -16.31
C ASP A 363 -18.23 -17.10 -15.81
N TYR A 364 -17.73 -16.73 -14.64
CA TYR A 364 -18.10 -15.51 -13.93
C TYR A 364 -16.87 -14.80 -13.38
N PHE A 365 -16.86 -13.49 -13.56
CA PHE A 365 -15.85 -12.59 -13.00
C PHE A 365 -16.54 -11.61 -12.08
N GLY A 366 -15.98 -11.43 -10.88
CA GLY A 366 -16.50 -10.46 -9.93
C GLY A 366 -15.56 -9.29 -9.72
N GLY A 367 -16.10 -8.22 -9.16
CA GLY A 367 -15.35 -7.04 -8.76
C GLY A 367 -15.97 -6.40 -7.53
N PHE A 368 -15.15 -5.70 -6.76
CA PHE A 368 -15.60 -4.90 -5.62
C PHE A 368 -14.77 -3.64 -5.43
N ALA A 369 -15.39 -2.65 -4.81
CA ALA A 369 -14.75 -1.46 -4.27
C ALA A 369 -15.46 -1.07 -2.97
N LEU A 370 -14.71 -0.64 -1.96
CA LEU A 370 -15.25 -0.22 -0.68
C LEU A 370 -14.44 0.92 -0.09
N THR A 371 -15.06 1.66 0.81
CA THR A 371 -14.43 2.73 1.59
C THR A 371 -15.11 2.91 2.93
N LEU A 372 -14.34 3.37 3.93
CA LEU A 372 -14.88 3.85 5.22
C LEU A 372 -15.20 5.36 5.17
N GLY A 373 -14.93 5.99 4.02
CA GLY A 373 -15.20 7.39 3.75
C GLY A 373 -14.19 8.34 4.41
N ARG A 374 -14.43 9.65 4.26
CA ARG A 374 -13.57 10.70 4.82
C ARG A 374 -13.69 10.81 6.32
N GLU A 375 -14.73 10.19 6.89
CA GLU A 375 -15.00 10.18 8.32
C GLU A 375 -13.83 9.65 9.15
N VAL A 376 -13.02 8.75 8.59
CA VAL A 376 -11.77 8.27 9.22
C VAL A 376 -10.78 9.42 9.39
N ASP A 377 -10.48 10.14 8.31
CA ASP A 377 -9.51 11.23 8.31
C ASP A 377 -10.03 12.43 9.10
N ASP A 378 -11.32 12.77 8.96
CA ASP A 378 -11.97 13.84 9.72
C ASP A 378 -11.92 13.55 11.22
N TYR A 379 -12.16 12.30 11.64
CA TYR A 379 -12.07 11.95 13.05
C TYR A 379 -10.63 11.96 13.56
N ALA A 380 -9.68 11.42 12.79
CA ALA A 380 -8.26 11.46 13.12
C ALA A 380 -7.72 12.91 13.22
N ALA A 381 -8.22 13.82 12.37
CA ALA A 381 -7.86 15.23 12.39
C ALA A 381 -8.22 15.90 13.72
N THR A 382 -9.35 15.55 14.36
CA THR A 382 -9.72 16.13 15.66
C THR A 382 -8.66 15.91 16.76
N PHE A 383 -7.99 14.76 16.73
CA PHE A 383 -6.89 14.45 17.64
C PHE A 383 -5.59 15.11 17.19
N ARG A 384 -5.29 15.10 15.89
CA ARG A 384 -4.09 15.72 15.33
C ARG A 384 -4.04 17.21 15.60
N ASP A 385 -5.15 17.91 15.37
CA ASP A 385 -5.30 19.36 15.56
C ASP A 385 -5.20 19.77 17.04
N SER A 386 -5.47 18.83 17.97
CA SER A 386 -5.25 19.00 19.41
C SER A 386 -3.89 18.50 19.91
N GLY A 387 -2.98 18.17 18.99
CA GLY A 387 -1.62 17.72 19.28
C GLY A 387 -1.52 16.28 19.79
N ASP A 388 -2.54 15.46 19.59
CA ASP A 388 -2.60 14.04 19.96
C ASP A 388 -2.39 13.13 18.72
N ASP A 389 -1.16 13.12 18.20
CA ASP A 389 -0.79 12.27 17.06
C ASP A 389 -0.96 10.77 17.37
N TYR A 390 -0.81 10.38 18.64
CA TYR A 390 -0.95 8.99 19.07
C TYR A 390 -2.35 8.47 18.76
N THR A 391 -3.36 9.20 19.25
CA THR A 391 -4.76 8.83 19.05
C THR A 391 -5.15 8.96 17.58
N ALA A 392 -4.68 10.01 16.88
CA ALA A 392 -4.92 10.19 15.45
C ALA A 392 -4.44 8.99 14.61
N ILE A 393 -3.22 8.49 14.88
CA ILE A 393 -2.67 7.33 14.16
C ILE A 393 -3.43 6.05 14.50
N ILE A 394 -3.90 5.86 15.75
CA ILE A 394 -4.76 4.71 16.09
C ILE A 394 -6.07 4.75 15.29
N VAL A 395 -6.71 5.92 15.21
CA VAL A 395 -7.97 6.09 14.45
C VAL A 395 -7.76 5.75 12.97
N GLN A 396 -6.70 6.25 12.34
CA GLN A 396 -6.37 5.90 10.95
C GLN A 396 -6.11 4.39 10.78
N ALA A 397 -5.31 3.80 11.68
CA ALA A 397 -5.02 2.37 11.63
C ALA A 397 -6.29 1.50 11.81
N LEU A 398 -7.21 1.89 12.69
CA LEU A 398 -8.51 1.25 12.86
C LEU A 398 -9.39 1.42 11.61
N GLY A 399 -9.38 2.59 10.97
CA GLY A 399 -10.05 2.80 9.68
C GLY A 399 -9.60 1.81 8.61
N ASP A 400 -8.29 1.59 8.49
CA ASP A 400 -7.73 0.58 7.59
C ASP A 400 -8.12 -0.85 7.99
N ARG A 401 -8.16 -1.15 9.30
CA ARG A 401 -8.65 -2.45 9.79
C ARG A 401 -10.11 -2.69 9.42
N PHE A 402 -10.96 -1.67 9.54
CA PHE A 402 -12.36 -1.76 9.12
C PHE A 402 -12.51 -1.89 7.60
N ALA A 403 -11.66 -1.24 6.80
CA ALA A 403 -11.65 -1.40 5.34
C ALA A 403 -11.37 -2.85 4.95
N GLU A 404 -10.33 -3.45 5.52
CA GLU A 404 -9.98 -4.86 5.27
C GLU A 404 -11.03 -5.83 5.82
N ALA A 405 -11.57 -5.57 7.00
CA ALA A 405 -12.68 -6.35 7.56
C ALA A 405 -13.93 -6.30 6.68
N THR A 406 -14.22 -5.14 6.08
CA THR A 406 -15.31 -4.99 5.11
C THR A 406 -15.00 -5.79 3.84
N ALA A 407 -13.75 -5.79 3.37
CA ALA A 407 -13.35 -6.59 2.20
C ALA A 407 -13.57 -8.09 2.45
N GLU A 408 -13.19 -8.59 3.63
CA GLU A 408 -13.37 -9.99 4.02
C GLU A 408 -14.85 -10.35 4.18
N TYR A 409 -15.64 -9.48 4.83
CA TYR A 409 -17.08 -9.64 4.99
C TYR A 409 -17.78 -9.72 3.62
N ILE A 410 -17.54 -8.75 2.73
CA ILE A 410 -18.15 -8.75 1.39
C ILE A 410 -17.69 -9.96 0.60
N HIS A 411 -16.41 -10.35 0.70
CA HIS A 411 -15.93 -11.55 0.04
C HIS A 411 -16.68 -12.80 0.54
N LYS A 412 -16.90 -12.95 1.86
CA LYS A 412 -17.72 -14.03 2.41
C LYS A 412 -19.16 -13.99 1.86
N THR A 413 -19.78 -12.81 1.83
CA THR A 413 -21.13 -12.63 1.28
C THR A 413 -21.24 -13.08 -0.17
N VAL A 414 -20.30 -12.68 -1.02
CA VAL A 414 -20.36 -13.06 -2.43
C VAL A 414 -19.96 -14.53 -2.65
N ARG A 415 -19.15 -15.14 -1.79
CA ARG A 415 -18.90 -16.60 -1.81
C ARG A 415 -20.15 -17.39 -1.42
N ASP A 416 -20.95 -16.90 -0.46
CA ASP A 416 -22.26 -17.51 -0.12
C ASP A 416 -23.19 -17.51 -1.32
N GLN A 417 -23.22 -16.40 -2.07
CA GLN A 417 -23.99 -16.29 -3.31
C GLN A 417 -23.50 -17.26 -4.39
N CYS A 418 -22.25 -17.70 -4.35
CA CYS A 418 -21.72 -18.71 -5.27
C CYS A 418 -21.94 -20.16 -4.79
N SER A 419 -22.77 -20.36 -3.76
CA SER A 419 -23.11 -21.63 -3.11
C SER A 419 -21.97 -22.34 -2.38
N PHE A 420 -20.75 -22.37 -2.91
CA PHE A 420 -19.62 -23.01 -2.23
C PHE A 420 -19.24 -22.32 -0.92
N GLY A 421 -19.50 -21.01 -0.77
CA GLY A 421 -19.28 -20.30 0.49
C GLY A 421 -20.20 -20.78 1.62
N LYS A 422 -21.37 -21.34 1.29
CA LYS A 422 -22.30 -21.93 2.26
C LYS A 422 -21.76 -23.23 2.87
N GLU A 423 -20.77 -23.86 2.21
CA GLU A 423 -20.11 -25.08 2.68
C GLU A 423 -19.02 -24.80 3.74
N GLU A 424 -18.67 -23.53 3.98
CA GLU A 424 -17.64 -23.10 4.94
C GLU A 424 -18.05 -23.26 6.43
N GLY A 425 -19.32 -23.57 6.70
CA GLY A 425 -19.83 -23.85 8.05
C GLY A 425 -20.33 -22.64 8.85
N PHE A 426 -20.29 -21.44 8.27
CA PHE A 426 -20.87 -20.21 8.82
C PHE A 426 -21.35 -19.29 7.69
N THR A 427 -22.26 -18.37 7.99
CA THR A 427 -22.85 -17.45 7.00
C THR A 427 -22.27 -16.04 7.15
N SER A 428 -22.25 -15.29 6.05
CA SER A 428 -22.15 -13.83 6.14
C SER A 428 -23.35 -13.23 6.90
N GLY A 429 -23.20 -11.99 7.37
CA GLY A 429 -24.25 -11.25 8.08
C GLY A 429 -24.32 -11.52 9.59
N THR A 430 -23.35 -12.27 10.14
CA THR A 430 -23.18 -12.47 11.58
C THR A 430 -21.75 -12.13 12.00
N SER A 431 -21.57 -11.83 13.28
CA SER A 431 -20.23 -11.76 13.87
C SER A 431 -19.57 -13.14 13.78
N VAL A 432 -18.25 -13.15 13.60
CA VAL A 432 -17.45 -14.38 13.55
C VAL A 432 -16.76 -14.64 14.87
N ASP A 433 -16.61 -15.91 15.22
CA ASP A 433 -15.77 -16.32 16.35
C ASP A 433 -14.28 -16.38 15.96
N GLU A 434 -13.40 -16.67 16.93
CA GLU A 434 -11.96 -16.73 16.71
C GLU A 434 -11.54 -17.82 15.70
N GLU A 435 -12.24 -18.95 15.65
CA GLU A 435 -11.92 -20.04 14.72
C GLU A 435 -12.28 -19.64 13.28
N GLN A 436 -13.45 -19.03 13.10
CA GLN A 436 -13.93 -18.49 11.83
C GLN A 436 -13.07 -17.33 11.33
N ALA A 437 -12.70 -16.39 12.20
CA ALA A 437 -11.77 -15.31 11.85
C ALA A 437 -10.41 -15.88 11.39
N ASN A 438 -9.86 -16.87 12.11
CA ASN A 438 -8.63 -17.56 11.71
C ASN A 438 -8.76 -18.34 10.40
N PHE A 439 -9.93 -18.93 10.12
CA PHE A 439 -10.23 -19.58 8.85
C PHE A 439 -10.15 -18.58 7.69
N LEU A 440 -10.74 -17.39 7.86
CA LEU A 440 -10.73 -16.32 6.88
C LEU A 440 -9.32 -15.75 6.64
N ILE A 441 -8.59 -15.42 7.71
CA ILE A 441 -7.22 -14.88 7.65
C ILE A 441 -6.25 -15.85 6.95
N LYS A 442 -6.42 -17.16 7.16
CA LYS A 442 -5.61 -18.20 6.52
C LYS A 442 -6.07 -18.54 5.09
N GLU A 443 -7.06 -17.80 4.58
CA GLU A 443 -7.62 -17.97 3.23
C GLU A 443 -8.05 -19.43 2.96
N LYS A 444 -8.66 -20.09 3.95
CA LYS A 444 -9.06 -21.51 3.84
C LYS A 444 -10.35 -21.75 3.04
N TYR A 445 -10.78 -20.76 2.26
CA TYR A 445 -11.94 -20.80 1.39
C TYR A 445 -11.52 -21.00 -0.07
N ARG A 446 -12.51 -21.31 -0.92
CA ARG A 446 -12.35 -21.39 -2.37
C ARG A 446 -12.33 -19.98 -2.98
N GLY A 447 -11.47 -19.80 -3.98
CA GLY A 447 -11.36 -18.56 -4.75
C GLY A 447 -10.43 -17.53 -4.13
N ILE A 448 -10.14 -16.47 -4.87
CA ILE A 448 -9.25 -15.37 -4.46
C ILE A 448 -9.85 -14.01 -4.83
N ARG A 449 -9.35 -12.96 -4.17
CA ARG A 449 -9.78 -11.58 -4.38
C ARG A 449 -8.64 -10.62 -4.78
N PRO A 450 -7.94 -10.87 -5.91
CA PRO A 450 -6.76 -10.10 -6.29
C PRO A 450 -7.09 -8.62 -6.52
N ALA A 451 -6.24 -7.75 -5.97
CA ALA A 451 -6.37 -6.30 -6.05
C ALA A 451 -5.29 -5.71 -6.96
N ALA A 452 -5.68 -4.84 -7.89
CA ALA A 452 -4.75 -4.19 -8.81
C ALA A 452 -3.64 -3.43 -8.05
N GLY A 453 -2.39 -3.68 -8.39
CA GLY A 453 -1.19 -3.20 -7.69
C GLY A 453 -0.50 -4.27 -6.85
N TYR A 454 -1.18 -5.37 -6.53
CA TYR A 454 -0.54 -6.53 -5.88
C TYR A 454 0.30 -7.33 -6.89
N PRO A 455 1.25 -8.15 -6.41
CA PRO A 455 2.20 -8.86 -7.29
C PRO A 455 1.58 -9.77 -8.37
N SER A 456 0.32 -10.22 -8.22
CA SER A 456 -0.38 -11.04 -9.23
C SER A 456 -1.02 -10.22 -10.35
N CYS A 457 -1.28 -8.93 -10.12
CA CYS A 457 -1.86 -7.98 -11.07
C CYS A 457 -1.32 -6.57 -10.81
N PRO A 458 -0.04 -6.31 -11.14
CA PRO A 458 0.66 -5.11 -10.68
C PRO A 458 0.21 -3.81 -11.36
N ASP A 459 -0.50 -3.86 -12.50
CA ASP A 459 -0.96 -2.64 -13.16
C ASP A 459 -2.07 -1.95 -12.35
N HIS A 460 -1.73 -0.81 -11.75
CA HIS A 460 -2.67 0.00 -10.98
C HIS A 460 -3.80 0.59 -11.83
N SER A 461 -3.60 0.81 -13.13
CA SER A 461 -4.55 1.48 -14.01
C SER A 461 -5.77 0.62 -14.37
N GLU A 462 -5.72 -0.70 -14.14
CA GLU A 462 -6.91 -1.56 -14.25
C GLU A 462 -8.03 -1.17 -13.27
N LYS A 463 -7.72 -0.42 -12.20
CA LYS A 463 -8.74 0.17 -11.32
C LYS A 463 -9.68 1.10 -12.08
N ALA A 464 -9.24 1.77 -13.14
CA ALA A 464 -10.12 2.64 -13.92
C ALA A 464 -11.29 1.85 -14.55
N THR A 465 -10.98 0.69 -15.14
CA THR A 465 -11.99 -0.22 -15.67
C THR A 465 -12.91 -0.72 -14.57
N LEU A 466 -12.35 -1.10 -13.42
CA LEU A 466 -13.11 -1.56 -12.25
C LEU A 466 -14.05 -0.47 -11.72
N TRP A 467 -13.57 0.77 -11.59
CA TRP A 467 -14.35 1.92 -11.14
C TRP A 467 -15.55 2.16 -12.05
N LYS A 468 -15.34 2.09 -13.37
CA LYS A 468 -16.42 2.25 -14.37
C LYS A 468 -17.43 1.11 -14.30
N LEU A 469 -16.97 -0.14 -14.20
CA LEU A 469 -17.86 -1.30 -14.12
C LEU A 469 -18.73 -1.25 -12.85
N LEU A 470 -18.13 -0.81 -11.74
CA LEU A 470 -18.80 -0.74 -10.43
C LEU A 470 -19.62 0.53 -10.20
N ASP A 471 -19.48 1.54 -11.06
CA ASP A 471 -20.00 2.88 -10.80
C ASP A 471 -19.52 3.41 -9.41
N ALA A 472 -18.28 3.10 -9.05
CA ALA A 472 -17.80 3.19 -7.67
C ALA A 472 -17.87 4.62 -7.09
N GLU A 473 -17.53 5.64 -7.89
CA GLU A 473 -17.60 7.03 -7.45
C GLU A 473 -19.04 7.44 -7.11
N SER A 474 -20.01 7.12 -7.97
CA SER A 474 -21.42 7.47 -7.70
C SER A 474 -22.02 6.64 -6.57
N LYS A 475 -21.59 5.39 -6.37
CA LYS A 475 -22.18 4.48 -5.38
C LYS A 475 -21.61 4.69 -3.99
N ILE A 476 -20.29 4.80 -3.86
CA ILE A 476 -19.61 4.81 -2.56
C ILE A 476 -18.80 6.08 -2.30
N GLY A 477 -18.69 7.00 -3.26
CA GLY A 477 -17.97 8.27 -3.12
C GLY A 477 -16.44 8.14 -3.18
N ALA A 478 -15.91 6.93 -3.38
CA ALA A 478 -14.48 6.69 -3.53
C ALA A 478 -14.00 7.08 -4.94
N THR A 479 -12.88 7.80 -5.01
CA THR A 479 -12.29 8.31 -6.26
C THR A 479 -10.91 7.71 -6.51
N LEU A 480 -10.41 7.85 -7.74
CA LEU A 480 -9.05 7.48 -8.10
C LEU A 480 -8.22 8.74 -8.36
N THR A 481 -7.02 8.80 -7.79
CA THR A 481 -6.03 9.83 -8.13
C THR A 481 -5.48 9.60 -9.54
N THR A 482 -4.67 10.54 -10.03
CA THR A 482 -3.93 10.41 -11.29
C THR A 482 -2.96 9.23 -11.32
N SER A 483 -2.58 8.70 -10.15
CA SER A 483 -1.72 7.52 -10.00
C SER A 483 -2.52 6.26 -9.66
N TYR A 484 -3.86 6.34 -9.75
CA TYR A 484 -4.79 5.28 -9.38
C TYR A 484 -4.65 4.80 -7.91
N ALA A 485 -4.24 5.71 -7.02
CA ALA A 485 -4.48 5.53 -5.59
C ALA A 485 -5.98 5.77 -5.32
N MET A 486 -6.54 5.05 -4.36
CA MET A 486 -7.94 5.23 -3.96
C MET A 486 -8.03 6.34 -2.93
N SER A 487 -9.00 7.23 -3.06
CA SER A 487 -9.28 8.27 -2.07
C SER A 487 -10.75 8.18 -1.63
N PRO A 488 -11.03 8.10 -0.32
CA PRO A 488 -10.11 8.19 0.84
C PRO A 488 -9.17 6.98 1.01
N PRO A 489 -8.09 7.08 1.83
CA PRO A 489 -7.06 6.04 1.96
C PRO A 489 -7.59 4.69 2.47
N SER A 490 -8.49 4.69 3.47
CA SER A 490 -9.13 3.49 4.01
C SER A 490 -10.18 2.93 3.05
N SER A 491 -9.70 2.44 1.91
CA SER A 491 -10.46 1.89 0.79
C SER A 491 -9.77 0.65 0.23
N VAL A 492 -10.55 -0.32 -0.22
CA VAL A 492 -10.05 -1.55 -0.85
C VAL A 492 -10.83 -1.80 -2.13
N SER A 493 -10.16 -2.29 -3.18
CA SER A 493 -10.83 -2.72 -4.40
C SER A 493 -10.09 -3.90 -5.01
N GLY A 494 -10.82 -4.72 -5.76
CA GLY A 494 -10.24 -5.88 -6.41
C GLY A 494 -11.27 -6.68 -7.19
N TYR A 495 -10.84 -7.86 -7.61
CA TYR A 495 -11.62 -8.81 -8.39
C TYR A 495 -12.09 -9.96 -7.52
N TYR A 496 -12.98 -10.80 -8.03
CA TYR A 496 -13.27 -12.11 -7.49
C TYR A 496 -13.09 -13.18 -8.57
N LEU A 497 -12.26 -14.18 -8.26
CA LEU A 497 -11.98 -15.32 -9.13
C LEU A 497 -12.33 -16.61 -8.38
N ASN A 498 -13.33 -17.33 -8.88
CA ASN A 498 -13.95 -18.46 -8.19
C ASN A 498 -13.37 -19.82 -8.53
N HIS A 499 -12.37 -19.89 -9.42
CA HIS A 499 -11.76 -21.16 -9.78
C HIS A 499 -11.17 -21.85 -8.53
N PRO A 500 -11.40 -23.17 -8.33
CA PRO A 500 -10.94 -23.86 -7.12
C PRO A 500 -9.42 -23.86 -6.95
N ASP A 501 -8.68 -23.86 -8.06
CA ASP A 501 -7.21 -23.79 -8.06
C ASP A 501 -6.65 -22.35 -8.13
N ALA A 502 -7.48 -21.33 -7.99
CA ALA A 502 -7.03 -19.95 -8.02
C ALA A 502 -6.12 -19.64 -6.84
N LYS A 503 -4.97 -19.02 -7.12
CA LYS A 503 -3.93 -18.71 -6.12
C LYS A 503 -3.27 -17.39 -6.44
N TYR A 504 -2.88 -16.66 -5.42
CA TYR A 504 -1.97 -15.54 -5.57
C TYR A 504 -0.58 -16.02 -6.02
N PHE A 505 0.06 -15.23 -6.85
CA PHE A 505 1.43 -15.48 -7.32
C PHE A 505 2.13 -14.14 -7.53
N ASN A 506 3.46 -14.15 -7.52
CA ASN A 506 4.25 -12.99 -7.93
C ASN A 506 4.51 -13.08 -9.45
N LEU A 507 4.12 -12.05 -10.21
CA LEU A 507 4.36 -11.98 -11.65
C LEU A 507 5.85 -12.13 -12.00
N GLY A 508 6.72 -11.53 -11.19
CA GLY A 508 8.16 -11.41 -11.49
C GLY A 508 8.43 -10.41 -12.61
N MET A 509 9.57 -10.57 -13.27
CA MET A 509 9.97 -9.75 -14.41
C MET A 509 9.31 -10.23 -15.71
N ILE A 510 8.98 -9.29 -16.61
CA ILE A 510 8.38 -9.53 -17.92
C ILE A 510 9.22 -8.94 -19.06
N GLY A 511 9.22 -9.61 -20.20
CA GLY A 511 9.92 -9.21 -21.41
C GLY A 511 9.18 -8.14 -22.22
N LYS A 512 9.91 -7.47 -23.11
CA LYS A 512 9.39 -6.39 -23.98
C LYS A 512 8.28 -6.86 -24.92
N ASP A 513 8.32 -8.14 -25.30
CA ASP A 513 7.28 -8.78 -26.12
C ASP A 513 5.91 -8.78 -25.43
N GLN A 514 5.85 -9.16 -24.15
CA GLN A 514 4.61 -9.12 -23.37
C GLN A 514 4.16 -7.69 -23.10
N VAL A 515 5.07 -6.75 -22.81
CA VAL A 515 4.69 -5.35 -22.59
C VAL A 515 4.11 -4.73 -23.87
N SER A 516 4.67 -5.08 -25.03
CA SER A 516 4.15 -4.62 -26.34
C SER A 516 2.77 -5.23 -26.64
N ASP A 517 2.59 -6.54 -26.39
CA ASP A 517 1.31 -7.23 -26.50
C ASP A 517 0.25 -6.63 -25.56
N TYR A 518 0.63 -6.34 -24.31
CA TYR A 518 -0.22 -5.70 -23.32
C TYR A 518 -0.64 -4.29 -23.75
N ALA A 519 0.30 -3.48 -24.22
CA ALA A 519 0.02 -2.14 -24.74
C ALA A 519 -0.99 -2.18 -25.90
N GLN A 520 -0.81 -3.14 -26.82
CA GLN A 520 -1.74 -3.34 -27.93
C GLN A 520 -3.14 -3.76 -27.46
N ARG A 521 -3.25 -4.74 -26.55
CA ARG A 521 -4.54 -5.21 -26.00
C ARG A 521 -5.31 -4.10 -25.30
N LYS A 522 -4.60 -3.27 -24.55
CA LYS A 522 -5.15 -2.16 -23.77
C LYS A 522 -5.39 -0.88 -24.59
N GLY A 523 -4.84 -0.82 -25.81
CA GLY A 523 -4.98 0.35 -26.69
C GLY A 523 -4.18 1.57 -26.21
N ILE A 524 -3.04 1.34 -25.54
CA ILE A 524 -2.13 2.38 -25.05
C ILE A 524 -0.78 2.29 -25.76
N THR A 525 0.05 3.33 -25.63
CA THR A 525 1.41 3.30 -26.17
C THR A 525 2.31 2.36 -25.36
N LEU A 526 3.38 1.88 -25.99
CA LEU A 526 4.41 1.08 -25.28
C LEU A 526 5.01 1.86 -24.10
N VAL A 527 5.26 3.16 -24.26
CA VAL A 527 5.82 4.02 -23.21
C VAL A 527 4.87 4.13 -22.01
N GLU A 528 3.56 4.22 -22.25
CA GLU A 528 2.57 4.21 -21.17
C GLU A 528 2.52 2.85 -20.45
N ALA A 529 2.62 1.74 -21.18
CA ALA A 529 2.68 0.40 -20.58
C ALA A 529 3.96 0.20 -19.76
N GLU A 530 5.12 0.63 -20.28
CA GLU A 530 6.41 0.62 -19.59
C GLU A 530 6.34 1.44 -18.30
N LYS A 531 5.70 2.61 -18.31
CA LYS A 531 5.47 3.43 -17.12
C LYS A 531 4.73 2.65 -16.03
N TRP A 532 3.56 2.09 -16.33
CA TRP A 532 2.75 1.39 -15.32
C TRP A 532 3.37 0.07 -14.84
N LEU A 533 4.22 -0.54 -15.66
CA LEU A 533 4.84 -1.84 -15.38
C LEU A 533 6.32 -1.73 -15.01
N ARG A 534 6.86 -0.52 -14.80
CA ARG A 534 8.29 -0.26 -14.56
C ARG A 534 8.93 -1.19 -13.52
N PRO A 535 8.32 -1.46 -12.35
CA PRO A 535 8.91 -2.36 -11.36
C PRO A 535 9.10 -3.81 -11.83
N HIS A 536 8.43 -4.20 -12.93
CA HIS A 536 8.40 -5.54 -13.48
C HIS A 536 9.13 -5.65 -14.82
N LEU A 537 9.76 -4.59 -15.33
CA LEU A 537 10.45 -4.65 -16.62
C LEU A 537 11.74 -5.47 -16.53
N GLY A 538 11.74 -6.56 -17.29
CA GLY A 538 12.87 -7.46 -17.46
C GLY A 538 13.92 -7.01 -18.47
N TYR A 539 13.89 -5.73 -18.84
CA TYR A 539 14.74 -5.09 -19.83
C TYR A 539 14.91 -3.63 -19.46
N ASP A 540 15.88 -2.95 -20.07
CA ASP A 540 16.07 -1.52 -19.87
C ASP A 540 15.24 -0.72 -20.87
N GLU A 541 14.51 0.26 -20.35
CA GLU A 541 13.82 1.28 -21.13
C GLU A 541 14.86 2.04 -21.98
N GLN A 542 14.54 2.31 -23.26
CA GLN A 542 15.45 2.98 -24.20
C GLN A 542 15.37 4.50 -24.09
#